data_AF-A0A519LWN1-F1
#
_entry.id   AF-A0A519LWN1-F1
#
_cell.length_a   1.000
_cell.length_b   1.000
_cell.length_c   1.000
_cell.angle_alpha   90.00
_cell.angle_beta   90.00
_cell.angle_gamma   90.00
#
_symmetry.space_group_name_H-M   'P 1'
#
loop_
_entity.id
_entity.type
_entity.pdbx_description
1 polymer ?
#
loop_
_entity_poly.entity_id
_entity_poly.type
_entity_poly.pdbx_seq_one_letter_code
_entity_poly.pdbx_strand_id
1 'polypeptide(L)' 'MKITNICCIGAGYVGGPTMAVIAHKCPDIKVTIVDL' A
#
# COMPACT_ATOMS: atom_id res chain seq x y z
N MET A 1 -19.59 1.24 -2.19
CA MET A 1 -18.58 1.47 -1.13
C MET A 1 -17.27 1.88 -1.78
N LYS A 2 -16.53 2.84 -1.21
CA LYS A 2 -15.20 3.26 -1.72
C LYS A 2 -14.13 2.76 -0.75
N ILE A 3 -13.06 2.16 -1.27
CA ILE A 3 -11.92 1.73 -0.45
C ILE A 3 -11.07 2.95 -0.10
N THR A 4 -10.68 3.07 1.17
CA THR A 4 -9.87 4.19 1.69
C THR A 4 -8.62 3.75 2.44
N ASN A 5 -8.50 2.46 2.78
CA ASN A 5 -7.37 1.93 3.55
C ASN A 5 -6.93 0.58 2.96
N ILE A 6 -5.62 0.42 2.77
CA ILE A 6 -4.98 -0.82 2.30
C ILE A 6 -3.88 -1.18 3.30
N CYS A 7 -3.90 -2.43 3.78
CA CYS A 7 -2.82 -3.00 4.58
C CYS A 7 -2.13 -4.11 3.76
N CYS A 8 -0.83 -4.01 3.57
CA CYS A 8 0.00 -4.99 2.87
C CYS A 8 0.93 -5.67 3.88
N ILE A 9 1.03 -7.00 3.82
CA ILE A 9 1.93 -7.80 4.65
C ILE A 9 3.11 -8.24 3.77
N GLY A 10 4.31 -7.81 4.14
CA GLY A 10 5.57 -8.04 3.43
C GLY A 10 6.03 -6.81 2.62
N ALA A 11 7.21 -6.27 2.94
CA ALA A 11 7.81 -5.11 2.25
C ALA A 11 8.84 -5.52 1.19
N GLY A 12 8.87 -6.81 0.80
CA GLY A 12 9.80 -7.34 -0.20
C GLY A 12 9.62 -6.73 -1.60
N TYR A 13 10.35 -7.29 -2.57
CA TYR A 13 10.45 -6.78 -3.95
C TYR A 13 9.11 -6.44 -4.61
N VAL A 14 8.03 -7.15 -4.27
CA VAL A 14 6.69 -6.86 -4.80
C VAL A 14 5.92 -5.90 -3.89
N GLY A 15 5.83 -6.18 -2.59
CA GLY A 15 4.96 -5.44 -1.68
C GLY A 15 5.33 -3.97 -1.56
N GLY A 16 6.61 -3.67 -1.33
CA GLY A 16 7.10 -2.30 -1.18
C GLY A 16 6.84 -1.43 -2.42
N PRO A 17 7.38 -1.78 -3.60
CA PRO A 17 7.21 -1.01 -4.83
C PRO A 17 5.74 -0.89 -5.27
N THR A 18 4.95 -1.95 -5.13
CA THR A 18 3.52 -1.92 -5.50
C THR A 18 2.75 -0.91 -4.64
N MET A 19 2.95 -0.96 -3.32
CA MET A 19 2.28 -0.05 -2.39
C MET A 19 2.77 1.40 -2.52
N ALA A 20 4.05 1.61 -2.88
CA ALA A 20 4.58 2.93 -3.19
C ALA A 20 3.91 3.57 -4.41
N VAL A 21 3.69 2.78 -5.48
CA VAL A 21 2.96 3.24 -6.67
C VAL A 21 1.51 3.56 -6.33
N ILE A 22 0.85 2.71 -5.53
CA ILE A 22 -0.54 2.95 -5.10
C ILE A 22 -0.64 4.23 -4.28
N ALA A 23 0.24 4.44 -3.30
CA ALA A 23 0.25 5.66 -2.49
C ALA A 23 0.49 6.93 -3.32
N HIS A 24 1.34 6.84 -4.36
CA HIS A 24 1.62 7.97 -5.25
C HIS A 24 0.47 8.29 -6.22
N LYS A 25 -0.18 7.25 -6.78
CA LYS A 25 -1.26 7.43 -7.77
C LYS A 25 -2.63 7.67 -7.12
N CYS A 26 -2.82 7.20 -5.90
CA CYS A 26 -4.08 7.27 -5.17
C CYS A 26 -3.85 7.92 -3.79
N PRO A 27 -3.58 9.23 -3.73
CA PRO A 27 -3.25 9.92 -2.47
C PRO A 27 -4.38 9.90 -1.44
N ASP A 28 -5.63 9.71 -1.88
CA ASP A 28 -6.80 9.57 -1.01
C ASP A 28 -6.86 8.22 -0.26
N ILE A 29 -6.02 7.24 -0.66
CA ILE A 29 -5.99 5.90 -0.07
C ILE A 29 -4.80 5.81 0.87
N LYS A 30 -5.07 5.54 2.15
CA LYS A 30 -4.02 5.28 3.12
C LYS A 30 -3.49 3.87 2.94
N VAL A 31 -2.21 3.76 2.59
CA VAL A 31 -1.52 2.48 2.45
C VAL A 31 -0.62 2.27 3.66
N THR A 32 -0.74 1.11 4.30
CA THR A 32 0.12 0.68 5.42
C THR A 32 0.79 -0.62 5.01
N ILE A 33 2.11 -0.70 5.17
CA ILE A 33 2.87 -1.94 4.97
C ILE A 33 3.35 -2.40 6.33
N VAL A 34 3.17 -3.68 6.62
CA VAL A 34 3.72 -4.35 7.80
C VAL A 34 4.62 -5.48 7.34
N ASP A 35 5.77 -5.65 7.97
CA ASP A 35 6.71 -6.75 7.70
C ASP A 35 7.15 -7.36 9.04
N LEU A 36 7.62 -8.60 9.03
CA LEU A 36 8.08 -9.34 10.23
C LEU A 36 9.55 -9.05 10.57
#